data_AF-A0A2D4G5F5-F1
#
_entry.id   AF-A0A2D4G5F5-F1
#
_cell.length_a   1.000
_cell.length_b   1.000
_cell.length_c   1.000
_cell.angle_alpha   90.00
_cell.angle_beta   90.00
_cell.angle_gamma   90.00
#
_symmetry.space_group_name_H-M   'P 1'
#
loop_
_entity.id
_entity.type
_entity.pdbx_description
1 polymer ?
#
loop_
_entity_poly.entity_id
_entity_poly.type
_entity_poly.pdbx_seq_one_letter_code
_entity_poly.pdbx_strand_id
1 'polypeptide(L)'
;PQNTTTLSQQMGQGVISAFKAYYLHAVFSKALATIIDEKVTLSEFWKSYNILHCIENIVAAWQDINVKCMQGFWRKCLKCFPLLVNSSLGFDQNENVDEVNKKILTLAKFLDLEVDAKEVKKWIAYAEGELSNEELIELKEELEAQKVVEEEVEKEKEKEKEKEKEEKEKEEKEKEEKEKE
;
A
#
# COMPACT_ATOMS: atom_id res chain seq x y z
N PRO A 1 -22.44 -29.19 -15.08
CA PRO A 1 -21.07 -29.54 -15.50
C PRO A 1 -20.03 -28.92 -14.53
N GLN A 2 -19.11 -29.73 -13.98
CA GLN A 2 -18.11 -29.33 -12.97
C GLN A 2 -17.00 -28.38 -13.50
N ASN A 3 -17.18 -27.81 -14.69
CA ASN A 3 -16.11 -27.20 -15.47
C ASN A 3 -16.24 -25.66 -15.55
N THR A 4 -17.37 -25.11 -15.13
CA THR A 4 -17.65 -23.65 -15.17
C THR A 4 -17.02 -22.90 -14.01
N THR A 5 -16.75 -23.57 -12.90
CA THR A 5 -16.16 -22.97 -11.69
C THR A 5 -14.71 -22.54 -11.92
N THR A 6 -13.91 -23.35 -12.63
CA THR A 6 -12.47 -23.13 -12.81
C THR A 6 -12.15 -21.90 -13.69
N LEU A 7 -12.96 -21.63 -14.72
CA LEU A 7 -12.75 -20.47 -15.61
C LEU A 7 -13.10 -19.15 -14.91
N SER A 8 -14.23 -19.10 -14.20
CA SER A 8 -14.62 -17.91 -13.43
C SER A 8 -13.62 -17.62 -12.33
N GLN A 9 -13.10 -18.66 -11.68
CA GLN A 9 -12.07 -18.55 -10.65
C GLN A 9 -10.77 -17.98 -11.23
N GLN A 10 -10.23 -18.56 -12.31
CA GLN A 10 -9.00 -18.09 -12.97
C GLN A 10 -9.10 -16.64 -13.48
N MET A 11 -10.28 -16.23 -13.95
CA MET A 11 -10.51 -14.84 -14.32
C MET A 11 -10.50 -13.92 -13.10
N GLY A 12 -11.19 -14.32 -12.02
CA GLY A 12 -11.21 -13.61 -10.75
C GLY A 12 -9.80 -13.38 -10.21
N GLN A 13 -8.92 -14.38 -10.31
CA GLN A 13 -7.51 -14.27 -9.94
C GLN A 13 -6.81 -13.10 -10.65
N GLY A 14 -6.90 -13.07 -11.98
CA GLY A 14 -6.25 -12.05 -12.80
C GLY A 14 -6.77 -10.65 -12.48
N VAL A 15 -8.09 -10.50 -12.34
CA VAL A 15 -8.72 -9.22 -12.02
C VAL A 15 -8.36 -8.75 -10.62
N ILE A 16 -8.34 -9.64 -9.62
CA ILE A 16 -7.99 -9.29 -8.24
C ILE A 16 -6.52 -8.86 -8.14
N SER A 17 -5.60 -9.58 -8.79
CA SER A 17 -4.20 -9.15 -8.85
C SER A 17 -4.05 -7.81 -9.57
N ALA A 18 -4.76 -7.57 -10.67
CA ALA A 18 -4.75 -6.25 -11.32
C ALA A 18 -5.19 -5.16 -10.34
N PHE A 19 -6.34 -5.38 -9.70
CA PHE A 19 -6.93 -4.46 -8.74
C PHE A 19 -5.98 -4.15 -7.59
N LYS A 20 -5.36 -5.17 -6.98
CA LYS A 20 -4.34 -4.98 -5.94
C LYS A 20 -3.17 -4.12 -6.42
N ALA A 21 -2.70 -4.32 -7.66
CA ALA A 21 -1.63 -3.51 -8.24
C ALA A 21 -2.03 -2.04 -8.38
N TYR A 22 -3.18 -1.75 -9.01
CA TYR A 22 -3.62 -0.36 -9.17
C TYR A 22 -3.97 0.30 -7.84
N TYR A 23 -4.55 -0.44 -6.89
CA TYR A 23 -4.82 0.07 -5.56
C TYR A 23 -3.52 0.47 -4.85
N LEU A 24 -2.51 -0.40 -4.87
CA LEU A 24 -1.21 -0.11 -4.26
C LEU A 24 -0.52 1.08 -4.94
N HIS A 25 -0.59 1.16 -6.27
CA HIS A 25 -0.10 2.30 -7.04
C HIS A 25 -0.81 3.60 -6.64
N ALA A 26 -2.13 3.59 -6.49
CA ALA A 26 -2.92 4.75 -6.08
C ALA A 26 -2.54 5.23 -4.66
N VAL A 27 -2.42 4.29 -3.71
CA VAL A 27 -1.99 4.58 -2.34
C VAL A 27 -0.61 5.24 -2.31
N PHE A 28 0.38 4.64 -2.99
CA PHE A 28 1.75 5.19 -2.99
C PHE A 28 1.85 6.52 -3.74
N SER A 29 1.10 6.68 -4.83
CA SER A 29 1.05 7.95 -5.56
C SER A 29 0.47 9.05 -4.70
N LYS A 30 -0.62 8.75 -3.96
CA LYS A 30 -1.26 9.70 -3.04
C LYS A 30 -0.36 10.04 -1.86
N ALA A 31 0.29 9.03 -1.27
CA ALA A 31 1.26 9.24 -0.19
C ALA A 31 2.39 10.18 -0.63
N LEU A 32 2.99 9.91 -1.80
CA LEU A 32 4.08 10.73 -2.32
C LEU A 32 3.62 12.16 -2.63
N ALA A 33 2.45 12.32 -3.26
CA ALA A 33 1.88 13.63 -3.55
C ALA A 33 1.65 14.44 -2.26
N THR A 34 1.02 13.85 -1.24
CA THR A 34 0.79 14.50 0.05
C THR A 34 2.10 14.88 0.74
N ILE A 35 3.11 14.01 0.74
CA ILE A 35 4.44 14.31 1.31
C ILE A 35 5.08 15.51 0.61
N ILE A 36 4.98 15.60 -0.72
CA ILE A 36 5.57 16.70 -1.49
C ILE A 36 4.78 18.01 -1.29
N ASP A 37 3.46 17.95 -1.39
CA ASP A 37 2.59 19.12 -1.41
C ASP A 37 2.41 19.72 0.00
N GLU A 38 2.20 18.86 1.00
CA GLU A 38 1.93 19.27 2.38
C GLU A 38 3.20 19.26 3.25
N LYS A 39 4.33 18.76 2.71
CA LYS A 39 5.62 18.64 3.42
C LYS A 39 5.54 17.85 4.71
N VAL A 40 4.64 16.87 4.75
CA VAL A 40 4.49 15.94 5.87
C VAL A 40 5.37 14.71 5.67
N THR A 41 5.66 14.02 6.75
CA THR A 41 6.36 12.73 6.72
C THR A 41 5.42 11.60 6.27
N LEU A 42 5.99 10.48 5.82
CA LEU A 42 5.21 9.28 5.50
C LEU A 42 4.44 8.75 6.72
N SER A 43 5.00 8.88 7.93
CA SER A 43 4.30 8.50 9.17
C SER A 43 3.05 9.35 9.40
N GLU A 44 3.13 10.67 9.21
CA GLU A 44 1.98 11.58 9.35
C GLU A 44 0.91 11.30 8.30
N PHE A 45 1.30 10.98 7.06
CA PHE A 45 0.37 10.51 6.04
C PHE A 45 -0.43 9.31 6.55
N TRP A 46 0.25 8.26 7.03
CA TRP A 46 -0.42 7.05 7.54
C TRP A 46 -1.30 7.33 8.76
N LYS A 47 -0.89 8.22 9.68
CA LYS A 47 -1.72 8.63 10.82
C LYS A 47 -3.01 9.33 10.41
N SER A 48 -2.99 10.06 9.29
CA SER A 48 -4.19 10.72 8.73
C SER A 48 -5.03 9.81 7.81
N TYR A 49 -4.47 8.67 7.38
CA TYR A 49 -5.09 7.75 6.44
C TYR A 49 -6.31 7.06 7.08
N ASN A 50 -7.43 6.99 6.36
CA ASN A 50 -8.71 6.58 6.92
C ASN A 50 -9.58 5.89 5.85
N ILE A 51 -10.77 5.41 6.24
CA ILE A 51 -11.66 4.63 5.38
C ILE A 51 -12.09 5.40 4.12
N LEU A 52 -12.26 6.74 4.20
CA LEU A 52 -12.60 7.53 3.03
C LEU A 52 -11.47 7.45 1.98
N HIS A 53 -10.22 7.59 2.42
CA HIS A 53 -9.05 7.44 1.55
C HIS A 53 -8.98 6.04 0.91
N CYS A 54 -9.32 4.99 1.65
CA CYS A 54 -9.44 3.64 1.09
C CYS A 54 -10.49 3.55 -0.03
N ILE A 55 -11.69 4.10 0.20
CA ILE A 55 -12.77 4.08 -0.78
C ILE A 55 -12.37 4.84 -2.05
N GLU A 56 -11.73 6.00 -1.91
CA GLU A 56 -11.21 6.78 -3.04
C GLU A 56 -10.17 5.98 -3.84
N ASN A 57 -9.26 5.28 -3.15
CA ASN A 57 -8.27 4.42 -3.80
C ASN A 57 -8.90 3.20 -4.49
N ILE A 58 -9.98 2.63 -3.94
CA ILE A 58 -10.76 1.58 -4.62
C ILE A 58 -11.34 2.10 -5.93
N VAL A 59 -11.96 3.30 -5.90
CA VAL A 59 -12.54 3.91 -7.10
C VAL A 59 -11.47 4.20 -8.15
N ALA A 60 -10.35 4.80 -7.74
CA ALA A 60 -9.22 5.09 -8.63
C ALA A 60 -8.66 3.80 -9.26
N ALA A 61 -8.46 2.76 -8.46
CA ALA A 61 -7.96 1.47 -8.94
C ALA A 61 -8.89 0.84 -10.00
N TRP A 62 -10.21 0.92 -9.80
CA TRP A 62 -11.17 0.42 -10.78
C TRP A 62 -11.20 1.24 -12.07
N GLN A 63 -11.00 2.55 -11.99
CA GLN A 63 -10.94 3.43 -13.17
C GLN A 63 -9.70 3.14 -14.03
N ASP A 64 -8.57 2.82 -13.39
CA ASP A 64 -7.31 2.52 -14.09
C ASP A 64 -7.28 1.11 -14.71
N ILE A 65 -8.14 0.18 -14.25
CA ILE A 65 -8.37 -1.10 -14.92
C ILE A 65 -9.13 -0.85 -16.23
N ASN A 66 -8.37 -0.55 -17.28
CA ASN A 66 -8.94 -0.32 -18.60
C ASN A 66 -9.35 -1.64 -19.31
N VAL A 67 -10.13 -1.49 -20.38
CA VAL A 67 -10.62 -2.59 -21.22
C VAL A 67 -9.48 -3.46 -21.77
N LYS A 68 -8.30 -2.89 -22.04
CA LYS A 68 -7.13 -3.65 -22.52
C LYS A 68 -6.60 -4.60 -21.45
N CYS A 69 -6.57 -4.15 -20.19
CA CYS A 69 -6.19 -4.97 -19.04
C CYS A 69 -7.16 -6.16 -18.92
N MET A 70 -8.47 -5.88 -19.02
CA MET A 70 -9.52 -6.90 -19.00
C MET A 70 -9.40 -7.90 -20.16
N GLN A 71 -9.21 -7.43 -21.40
CA GLN A 71 -8.96 -8.29 -22.57
C GLN A 71 -7.72 -9.18 -22.38
N GLY A 72 -6.68 -8.65 -21.74
CA GLY A 72 -5.47 -9.41 -21.40
C GLY A 72 -5.73 -10.58 -20.46
N PHE A 73 -6.58 -10.40 -19.44
CA PHE A 73 -6.99 -11.47 -18.52
C PHE A 73 -7.84 -12.51 -19.23
N TRP A 74 -8.84 -12.08 -19.99
CA TRP A 74 -9.66 -12.98 -20.81
C TRP A 74 -8.81 -13.82 -21.77
N ARG A 75 -7.80 -13.24 -22.42
CA ARG A 75 -6.86 -14.00 -23.26
C ARG A 75 -6.11 -15.07 -22.47
N LYS A 76 -5.57 -14.76 -21.28
CA LYS A 76 -4.85 -15.74 -20.45
C LYS A 76 -5.77 -16.88 -20.01
N CYS A 77 -7.00 -16.58 -19.61
CA CYS A 77 -7.99 -17.59 -19.22
C CYS A 77 -8.45 -18.46 -20.40
N LEU A 78 -8.69 -17.85 -21.57
CA LEU A 78 -9.14 -18.55 -22.77
C LEU A 78 -8.04 -19.41 -23.42
N LYS A 79 -6.76 -19.13 -23.17
CA LYS A 79 -5.64 -20.01 -23.60
C LYS A 79 -5.73 -21.42 -23.01
N CYS A 80 -6.41 -21.60 -21.88
CA CYS A 80 -6.68 -22.91 -21.30
C CYS A 80 -7.70 -23.74 -22.11
N PHE A 81 -8.37 -23.14 -23.10
CA PHE A 81 -9.42 -23.75 -23.93
C PHE A 81 -9.01 -23.76 -25.41
N PRO A 82 -8.43 -24.87 -25.92
CA PRO A 82 -7.94 -24.97 -27.30
C PRO A 82 -8.99 -24.64 -28.38
N LEU A 83 -10.27 -24.87 -28.11
CA LEU A 83 -11.37 -24.55 -29.03
C LEU A 83 -11.56 -23.04 -29.27
N LEU A 84 -11.26 -22.19 -28.28
CA LEU A 84 -11.43 -20.73 -28.36
C LEU A 84 -10.20 -20.02 -28.96
N VAL A 85 -9.03 -20.66 -28.85
CA VAL A 85 -7.73 -20.13 -29.31
C VAL A 85 -7.62 -20.05 -30.84
N ASN A 86 -8.43 -20.81 -31.58
CA ASN A 86 -8.46 -20.75 -33.05
C ASN A 86 -9.30 -19.60 -33.62
N SER A 87 -10.05 -18.86 -32.78
CA SER A 87 -10.70 -17.63 -33.23
C SER A 87 -9.67 -16.50 -33.23
N SER A 88 -9.54 -15.80 -34.36
CA SER A 88 -8.59 -14.72 -34.63
C SER A 88 -8.89 -13.46 -33.81
N LEU A 89 -8.87 -13.57 -32.49
CA LEU A 89 -9.18 -12.48 -31.60
C LEU A 89 -7.90 -11.65 -31.46
N GLY A 90 -7.77 -10.66 -32.36
CA GLY A 90 -6.64 -9.74 -32.46
C GLY A 90 -6.48 -8.90 -31.20
N PHE A 91 -5.79 -9.46 -30.21
CA PHE A 91 -5.54 -8.81 -28.93
C PHE A 91 -4.04 -8.57 -28.74
N ASP A 92 -3.64 -7.29 -28.79
CA ASP A 92 -2.27 -6.82 -28.58
C ASP A 92 -1.69 -7.21 -27.20
N GLN A 93 -0.36 -7.29 -27.13
CA GLN A 93 0.42 -7.83 -26.00
C GLN A 93 0.14 -7.09 -24.67
N ASN A 94 0.14 -7.84 -23.56
CA ASN A 94 -0.19 -7.33 -22.22
C ASN A 94 1.01 -6.58 -21.62
N GLU A 95 1.01 -5.25 -21.67
CA GLU A 95 2.06 -4.42 -21.07
C GLU A 95 1.65 -3.75 -19.74
N ASN A 96 0.36 -3.75 -19.37
CA ASN A 96 -0.11 -2.78 -18.37
C ASN A 96 0.28 -3.11 -16.91
N VAL A 97 0.07 -4.34 -16.43
CA VAL A 97 0.33 -4.68 -15.00
C VAL A 97 1.81 -4.68 -14.68
N ASP A 98 2.66 -5.14 -15.59
CA ASP A 98 4.12 -5.11 -15.39
C ASP A 98 4.65 -3.67 -15.39
N GLU A 99 4.05 -2.77 -16.17
CA GLU A 99 4.35 -1.33 -16.12
C GLU A 99 3.91 -0.72 -14.77
N VAL A 100 2.72 -1.05 -14.29
CA VAL A 100 2.22 -0.62 -12.98
C VAL A 100 3.15 -1.12 -11.86
N ASN A 101 3.60 -2.37 -11.91
CA ASN A 101 4.55 -2.93 -10.93
C ASN A 101 5.87 -2.15 -10.91
N LYS A 102 6.37 -1.73 -12.08
CA LYS A 102 7.56 -0.87 -12.16
C LYS A 102 7.30 0.50 -11.51
N LYS A 103 6.14 1.11 -11.78
CA LYS A 103 5.74 2.39 -11.17
C LYS A 103 5.64 2.28 -9.65
N ILE A 104 5.03 1.21 -9.13
CA ILE A 104 4.95 0.93 -7.68
C ILE A 104 6.35 0.85 -7.08
N LEU A 105 7.27 0.11 -7.72
CA LEU A 105 8.65 -0.01 -7.23
C LEU A 105 9.38 1.34 -7.23
N THR A 106 9.15 2.17 -8.24
CA THR A 106 9.69 3.53 -8.29
C THR A 106 9.11 4.40 -7.16
N LEU A 107 7.80 4.34 -6.93
CA LEU A 107 7.15 5.09 -5.85
C LEU A 107 7.63 4.62 -4.47
N ALA A 108 7.76 3.30 -4.26
CA ALA A 108 8.28 2.74 -3.01
C ALA A 108 9.66 3.31 -2.67
N LYS A 109 10.55 3.41 -3.67
CA LYS A 109 11.87 4.03 -3.51
C LYS A 109 11.79 5.52 -3.16
N PHE A 110 10.87 6.26 -3.76
CA PHE A 110 10.67 7.68 -3.42
C PHE A 110 10.09 7.87 -2.02
N LEU A 111 9.35 6.89 -1.52
CA LEU A 111 8.83 6.82 -0.17
C LEU A 111 9.85 6.24 0.83
N ASP A 112 11.09 5.98 0.39
CA ASP A 112 12.16 5.38 1.19
C ASP A 112 11.79 4.02 1.80
N LEU A 113 10.95 3.25 1.09
CA LEU A 113 10.57 1.89 1.48
C LEU A 113 11.57 0.89 0.89
N GLU A 114 12.13 0.03 1.75
CA GLU A 114 13.02 -1.05 1.35
C GLU A 114 12.21 -2.23 0.80
N VAL A 115 11.81 -2.12 -0.48
CA VAL A 115 10.94 -3.09 -1.15
C VAL A 115 11.54 -3.52 -2.49
N ASP A 116 11.57 -4.82 -2.75
CA ASP A 116 12.00 -5.37 -4.03
C ASP A 116 10.84 -5.82 -4.95
N ALA A 117 11.17 -6.14 -6.20
CA ALA A 117 10.18 -6.54 -7.21
C ALA A 117 9.47 -7.87 -6.89
N LYS A 118 10.07 -8.76 -6.10
CA LYS A 118 9.46 -10.02 -5.66
C LYS A 118 8.46 -9.75 -4.55
N GLU A 119 8.76 -8.84 -3.63
CA GLU A 119 7.84 -8.44 -2.56
C GLU A 119 6.58 -7.78 -3.12
N VAL A 120 6.73 -6.83 -4.07
CA VAL A 120 5.58 -6.23 -4.77
C VAL A 120 4.73 -7.30 -5.45
N LYS A 121 5.36 -8.27 -6.12
CA LYS A 121 4.63 -9.41 -6.73
C LYS A 121 3.92 -10.27 -5.69
N LYS A 122 4.51 -10.48 -4.50
CA LYS A 122 3.88 -11.23 -3.41
C LYS A 122 2.64 -10.51 -2.88
N TRP A 123 2.69 -9.19 -2.68
CA TRP A 123 1.54 -8.41 -2.21
C TRP A 123 0.36 -8.44 -3.19
N ILE A 124 0.69 -8.38 -4.48
CA ILE A 124 -0.28 -8.33 -5.58
C ILE A 124 -0.81 -9.73 -5.94
N ALA A 125 -0.05 -10.78 -5.66
CA ALA A 125 -0.50 -12.14 -5.86
C ALA A 125 -1.80 -12.40 -5.08
N TYR A 126 -2.70 -13.14 -5.72
CA TYR A 126 -3.82 -13.72 -5.00
C TYR A 126 -3.33 -14.97 -4.28
N ALA A 127 -3.44 -14.97 -2.95
CA ALA A 127 -3.35 -16.20 -2.16
C ALA A 127 -4.74 -16.83 -2.17
N GLU A 128 -4.83 -18.09 -2.57
CA GLU A 128 -6.10 -18.79 -2.68
C GLU A 128 -6.62 -19.18 -1.30
N GLY A 129 -7.60 -18.43 -0.80
CA GLY A 129 -8.25 -18.67 0.49
C GLY A 129 -8.83 -17.39 1.08
N GLU A 130 -9.82 -17.54 1.98
CA GLU A 130 -10.10 -16.52 2.98
C GLU A 130 -8.92 -16.47 3.96
N LEU A 131 -8.64 -15.29 4.52
CA LEU A 131 -7.59 -15.12 5.52
C LEU A 131 -7.90 -16.07 6.69
N SER A 132 -6.96 -16.96 7.03
CA SER A 132 -7.22 -17.99 8.04
C SER A 132 -7.39 -17.35 9.42
N ASN A 133 -8.04 -18.05 10.35
CA ASN A 133 -8.17 -17.54 11.71
C ASN A 133 -6.79 -17.31 12.36
N GLU A 134 -5.80 -18.14 11.99
CA GLU A 134 -4.42 -18.01 12.42
C GLU A 134 -3.76 -16.76 11.84
N GLU A 135 -3.94 -16.48 10.55
CA GLU A 135 -3.46 -15.24 9.92
C GLU A 135 -4.15 -13.99 10.53
N LEU A 136 -5.43 -14.08 10.90
CA LEU A 136 -6.16 -13.00 11.59
C LEU A 136 -5.63 -12.75 13.01
N ILE A 137 -5.30 -13.82 13.73
CA ILE A 137 -4.69 -13.74 15.07
C ILE A 137 -3.31 -13.10 14.96
N GLU A 138 -2.48 -13.55 14.01
CA GLU A 138 -1.15 -12.98 13.76
C GLU A 138 -1.23 -11.49 13.44
N LEU A 139 -2.14 -11.07 12.56
CA LEU A 139 -2.40 -9.66 12.25
C LEU A 139 -2.84 -8.85 13.48
N LYS A 140 -3.68 -9.42 14.34
CA LYS A 140 -4.11 -8.76 15.58
C LYS A 140 -2.95 -8.58 16.54
N GLU A 141 -2.12 -9.62 16.72
CA GLU A 141 -0.94 -9.57 17.58
C GLU A 141 0.08 -8.55 17.08
N GLU A 142 0.32 -8.50 15.76
CA GLU A 142 1.21 -7.53 15.13
C GLU A 142 0.71 -6.09 15.32
N LEU A 143 -0.60 -5.86 15.17
CA LEU A 143 -1.22 -4.55 15.43
C LEU A 143 -1.13 -4.14 16.90
N GLU A 144 -1.32 -5.08 17.84
CA GLU A 144 -1.18 -4.83 19.27
C GLU A 144 0.27 -4.48 19.64
N ALA A 145 1.24 -5.22 19.10
CA ALA A 145 2.66 -4.92 19.31
C ALA A 145 3.05 -3.55 18.73
N GLN A 146 2.58 -3.23 17.53
CA GLN A 146 2.84 -1.94 16.90
C GLN A 146 2.26 -0.77 17.71
N LYS A 147 1.06 -0.95 18.28
CA LYS A 147 0.45 0.04 19.18
C LYS A 147 1.28 0.27 20.45
N VAL A 148 1.82 -0.80 21.04
CA VAL A 148 2.71 -0.68 22.21
C VAL A 148 3.96 0.15 21.86
N VAL A 149 4.57 -0.14 20.72
CA VAL A 149 5.75 0.62 20.24
C VAL A 149 5.41 2.08 20.00
N GLU A 150 4.27 2.39 19.36
CA GLU A 150 3.83 3.77 19.14
C GLU A 150 3.61 4.53 20.47
N GLU A 151 2.98 3.89 21.46
CA GLU A 151 2.77 4.48 22.79
C GLU A 151 4.10 4.71 23.54
N GLU A 152 5.09 3.83 23.39
CA GLU A 152 6.42 4.02 23.97
C GLU A 152 7.16 5.20 23.33
N VAL A 153 7.13 5.30 21.99
CA VAL A 153 7.73 6.41 21.25
C VAL A 153 7.09 7.76 21.62
N GLU A 154 5.77 7.82 21.82
CA GLU A 154 5.10 9.05 22.26
C GLU A 154 5.52 9.46 23.68
N LYS A 155 5.62 8.50 24.60
CA LYS A 155 6.10 8.75 25.97
C LYS A 155 7.54 9.26 26.01
N GLU A 156 8.41 8.74 25.15
CA GLU A 156 9.79 9.24 25.05
C GLU A 156 9.83 10.69 24.53
N LYS A 157 9.06 11.01 23.49
CA LYS A 157 8.95 12.37 22.96
C LYS A 157 8.41 13.36 24.00
N GLU A 158 7.48 12.96 24.85
CA GLU A 158 6.98 13.81 25.95
C GLU A 158 8.06 14.08 27.00
N LYS A 159 8.82 13.05 27.40
CA LYS A 159 9.94 13.20 28.35
C LYS A 159 11.05 14.10 27.81
N GLU A 160 11.37 14.02 26.52
CA GLU A 160 12.35 14.91 25.89
C GLU A 160 11.88 16.37 25.91
N LYS A 161 10.60 16.62 25.61
CA LYS A 161 10.01 17.96 25.67
C LYS A 161 10.01 18.54 27.09
N GLU A 162 9.74 17.73 28.12
CA GLU A 162 9.82 18.18 29.51
C GLU A 162 11.26 18.56 29.90
N LYS A 163 12.25 17.73 29.53
CA LYS A 163 13.67 18.02 29.78
C LYS A 163 14.14 19.31 29.11
N GLU A 164 13.79 19.52 27.84
CA GLU A 164 14.11 20.78 27.14
C GLU A 164 13.48 22.00 27.84
N LYS A 165 12.27 21.84 28.38
CA LYS A 165 11.56 22.93 29.05
C LYS A 165 12.22 23.26 30.40
N GLU A 166 12.63 22.25 31.15
CA GLU A 166 13.39 22.43 32.39
C GLU A 166 14.77 23.06 32.16
N GLU A 167 15.48 22.67 31.08
CA GLU A 167 16.76 23.30 30.72
C GLU A 167 16.58 24.77 30.36
N LYS A 168 15.57 25.11 29.55
CA LYS A 168 15.26 26.51 29.20
C LYS A 168 14.94 27.37 30.42
N GLU A 169 14.13 26.85 31.38
CA GLU A 169 13.85 27.57 32.63
C GLU A 169 15.09 27.77 33.50
N LYS A 170 16.02 26.81 33.53
CA LYS A 170 17.28 26.95 34.28
C LYS A 170 18.20 27.99 33.65
N GLU A 171 18.33 28.00 32.33
CA GLU A 171 19.12 29.01 31.61
C GLU A 171 18.55 30.42 31.77
N GLU A 172 17.23 30.56 31.81
CA GLU A 172 16.57 31.86 32.00
C GLU A 172 16.79 32.40 33.42
N LYS A 173 16.67 31.53 34.44
CA LYS A 173 16.98 31.89 35.84
C LYS A 173 18.44 32.29 36.05
N GLU A 174 19.39 31.58 35.44
CA GLU A 174 20.82 31.95 35.51
C GLU A 174 21.12 33.30 34.84
N LYS A 175 20.43 33.62 33.73
CA LYS A 175 20.58 34.92 33.06
C LYS A 175 20.02 36.05 33.92
N GLU A 176 18.86 35.86 34.55
CA GLU A 176 18.30 36.87 35.46
C GLU A 176 19.13 37.10 36.71
N GLU A 177 19.79 36.08 37.26
CA GLU A 177 20.72 36.26 38.39
C GLU A 177 21.96 37.05 37.98
N LYS A 178 22.52 36.77 36.80
CA LYS A 178 23.70 37.48 36.28
C LYS A 178 23.42 38.95 35.89
N GLU A 179 22.18 39.32 35.59
CA GLU A 179 21.78 40.72 35.36
C GLU A 179 21.49 41.50 36.64
N LYS A 180 21.35 40.83 37.79
CA LYS A 180 21.08 41.45 39.09
C LYS A 180 22.34 41.71 39.94
N GLU A 181 23.50 41.16 39.56
CA GLU A 181 24.84 41.49 40.09
C GLU A 181 25.51 42.62 39.31
#